data_AF-A0A849WZA5-F1
#
_entry.id   AF-A0A849WZA5-F1
#
_cell.length_a   1.000
_cell.length_b   1.000
_cell.length_c   1.000
_cell.angle_alpha   90.00
_cell.angle_beta   90.00
_cell.angle_gamma   90.00
#
_symmetry.space_group_name_H-M   'P 1'
#
loop_
_entity.id
_entity.type
_entity.pdbx_description
1 polymer ?
#
loop_
_entity_poly.entity_id
_entity_poly.type
_entity_poly.pdbx_seq_one_letter_code
_entity_poly.pdbx_strand_id
1 'polypeptide(L)'
;LRAELDRIRARHGVAVLWVTIRRWPASRAALTVTTVLLLVASNNHPWYLTWMLALLPAHPSLALLLWSALAPLAYQVLPAWEILGQWNGVSPLRWFIYAPVFLVLLYEWYALTRKRGGKTSAP
;
A
#
# COMPACT_ATOMS: atom_id res chain seq x y z
N LEU A 1 -22.02 13.60 -12.82
CA LEU A 1 -21.91 12.81 -11.57
C LEU A 1 -21.66 11.30 -11.82
N ARG A 2 -22.53 10.58 -12.55
CA ARG A 2 -22.33 9.15 -12.88
C ARG A 2 -21.01 8.85 -13.62
N ALA A 3 -20.70 9.61 -14.67
CA ALA A 3 -19.46 9.45 -15.44
C ALA A 3 -18.16 9.73 -14.63
N GLU A 4 -18.25 10.60 -13.62
CA GLU A 4 -17.13 10.91 -12.72
C GLU A 4 -16.87 9.73 -11.77
N LEU A 5 -17.95 9.16 -11.22
CA LEU A 5 -17.91 7.97 -10.36
C LEU A 5 -17.45 6.72 -11.12
N ASP A 6 -17.81 6.60 -12.40
CA ASP A 6 -17.37 5.49 -13.25
C ASP A 6 -15.87 5.59 -13.60
N ARG A 7 -15.35 6.80 -13.81
CA ARG A 7 -13.89 7.02 -13.98
C ARG A 7 -13.10 6.70 -12.71
N ILE A 8 -13.64 7.06 -11.55
CA ILE A 8 -13.03 6.73 -10.24
C ILE A 8 -13.07 5.21 -10.03
N ARG A 9 -14.22 4.55 -10.25
CA ARG A 9 -14.36 3.09 -10.16
C ARG A 9 -13.43 2.35 -11.12
N ALA A 10 -13.28 2.84 -12.35
CA ALA A 10 -12.39 2.26 -13.34
C ALA A 10 -10.92 2.29 -12.86
N ARG A 11 -10.43 3.41 -12.31
CA ARG A 11 -9.03 3.52 -11.84
C ARG A 11 -8.70 2.55 -10.69
N HIS A 12 -9.62 2.38 -9.73
CA HIS A 12 -9.47 1.42 -8.64
C HIS A 12 -9.61 -0.02 -9.14
N GLY A 13 -10.51 -0.24 -10.10
CA GLY A 13 -10.71 -1.51 -10.78
C GLY A 13 -9.45 -1.99 -11.47
N VAL A 14 -8.72 -1.12 -12.20
CA VAL A 14 -7.49 -1.51 -12.92
C VAL A 14 -6.41 -2.07 -11.99
N ALA A 15 -6.17 -1.47 -10.82
CA ALA A 15 -5.17 -1.96 -9.88
C ALA A 15 -5.54 -3.36 -9.34
N VAL A 16 -6.80 -3.55 -8.97
CA VAL A 16 -7.33 -4.85 -8.52
C VAL A 16 -7.31 -5.88 -9.65
N LEU A 17 -7.72 -5.51 -10.86
CA LEU A 17 -7.76 -6.37 -12.05
C LEU A 17 -6.35 -6.79 -12.45
N TRP A 18 -5.37 -5.88 -12.39
CA TRP A 18 -3.99 -6.15 -12.76
C TRP A 18 -3.30 -7.11 -11.78
N VAL A 19 -3.62 -6.99 -10.49
CA VAL A 19 -3.16 -7.91 -9.45
C VAL A 19 -3.81 -9.29 -9.57
N THR A 20 -5.12 -9.35 -9.88
CA THR A 20 -5.84 -10.63 -10.07
C THR A 20 -5.39 -11.36 -11.34
N ILE A 21 -5.15 -10.65 -12.44
CA ILE A 21 -4.71 -11.24 -13.72
C ILE A 21 -3.30 -11.85 -13.62
N ARG A 22 -2.42 -11.33 -12.77
CA ARG A 22 -1.01 -11.78 -12.67
C ARG A 22 -0.76 -12.94 -11.69
N ARG A 23 -1.79 -13.58 -11.12
CA ARG A 23 -1.67 -14.69 -10.13
C ARG A 23 -0.68 -14.40 -8.99
N TRP A 24 -0.79 -13.21 -8.40
CA TRP A 24 0.04 -12.84 -7.26
C TRP A 24 -0.28 -13.72 -6.04
N PRO A 25 0.71 -14.06 -5.18
CA PRO A 25 0.41 -14.61 -3.86
C PRO A 25 -0.57 -13.68 -3.13
N ALA A 26 -1.64 -14.23 -2.57
CA ALA A 26 -2.77 -13.47 -2.03
C ALA A 26 -2.32 -12.42 -0.99
N SER A 27 -1.32 -12.73 -0.17
CA SER A 27 -0.75 -11.79 0.81
C SER A 27 -0.12 -10.55 0.16
N ARG A 28 0.62 -10.74 -0.94
CA ARG A 28 1.25 -9.62 -1.67
C ARG A 28 0.22 -8.79 -2.43
N ALA A 29 -0.76 -9.47 -3.04
CA ALA A 29 -1.89 -8.81 -3.68
C ALA A 29 -2.64 -7.90 -2.68
N ALA A 30 -2.98 -8.44 -1.50
CA ALA A 30 -3.66 -7.71 -0.45
C ALA A 30 -2.83 -6.50 0.03
N LEU A 31 -1.53 -6.66 0.23
CA LEU A 31 -0.63 -5.57 0.62
C LEU A 31 -0.63 -4.45 -0.41
N THR A 32 -0.44 -4.76 -1.69
CA THR A 32 -0.39 -3.76 -2.76
C THR A 32 -1.72 -3.02 -2.91
N VAL A 33 -2.84 -3.76 -2.91
CA VAL A 33 -4.17 -3.13 -2.97
C VAL A 33 -4.41 -2.25 -1.75
N THR A 34 -4.02 -2.69 -0.56
CA THR A 34 -4.16 -1.91 0.68
C THR A 34 -3.32 -0.63 0.63
N THR A 35 -2.04 -0.71 0.24
CA THR A 35 -1.17 0.47 0.16
C THR A 35 -1.70 1.49 -0.85
N VAL A 36 -2.18 1.02 -2.02
CA VAL A 36 -2.81 1.91 -3.02
C VAL A 36 -4.08 2.52 -2.45
N LEU A 37 -4.95 1.72 -1.84
CA LEU A 37 -6.20 2.21 -1.26
C LEU A 37 -5.95 3.28 -0.20
N LEU A 38 -4.99 3.07 0.71
CA LEU A 38 -4.65 4.03 1.76
C LEU A 38 -3.96 5.31 1.24
N LEU A 39 -3.25 5.22 0.13
CA LEU A 39 -2.66 6.39 -0.54
C LEU A 39 -3.76 7.35 -1.05
N VAL A 40 -4.85 6.82 -1.61
CA VAL A 40 -5.97 7.62 -2.16
C VAL A 40 -7.17 7.78 -1.20
N ALA A 41 -7.21 7.07 -0.08
CA ALA A 41 -8.31 7.14 0.87
C ALA A 41 -8.47 8.55 1.44
N SER A 42 -9.70 9.06 1.48
CA SER A 42 -10.01 10.36 2.11
C SER A 42 -9.77 10.31 3.62
N ASN A 43 -10.05 9.17 4.26
CA ASN A 43 -9.75 8.94 5.66
C ASN A 43 -8.66 7.88 5.80
N ASN A 44 -7.58 8.21 6.49
CA ASN A 44 -6.48 7.30 6.73
C ASN A 44 -6.02 7.49 8.16
N HIS A 45 -5.93 6.36 8.87
CA HIS A 45 -5.56 6.30 10.26
C HIS A 45 -4.33 5.41 10.43
N PRO A 46 -3.31 5.87 11.19
CA PRO A 46 -2.07 5.13 11.39
C PRO A 46 -2.27 3.70 11.87
N TRP A 47 -3.33 3.42 12.64
CA TRP A 47 -3.61 2.08 13.16
C TRP A 47 -3.95 1.05 12.08
N TYR A 48 -4.28 1.43 10.85
CA TYR A 48 -4.45 0.47 9.76
C TYR A 48 -3.17 -0.33 9.46
N LEU A 49 -2.00 0.21 9.82
CA LEU A 49 -0.74 -0.52 9.75
C LEU A 49 -0.73 -1.74 10.68
N THR A 50 -1.38 -1.68 11.86
CA THR A 50 -1.34 -2.75 12.85
C THR A 50 -1.89 -4.06 12.29
N TRP A 51 -2.90 -3.99 11.41
CA TRP A 51 -3.47 -5.14 10.72
C TRP A 51 -2.46 -5.78 9.75
N MET A 52 -1.60 -4.96 9.14
CA MET A 52 -0.61 -5.41 8.17
C MET A 52 0.69 -5.90 8.84
N LEU A 53 1.03 -5.34 10.00
CA LEU A 53 2.16 -5.78 10.84
C LEU A 53 2.02 -7.25 11.26
N ALA A 54 0.79 -7.72 11.51
CA ALA A 54 0.52 -9.13 11.82
C ALA A 54 0.94 -10.10 10.69
N LEU A 55 1.07 -9.62 9.45
CA LEU A 55 1.53 -10.44 8.32
C LEU A 55 3.06 -10.58 8.28
N LEU A 56 3.81 -9.73 8.97
CA LEU A 56 5.26 -9.67 8.88
C LEU A 56 5.97 -10.98 9.32
N PRO A 57 5.55 -11.67 10.40
CA PRO A 57 6.17 -12.94 10.78
C PRO A 57 5.95 -14.06 9.76
N ALA A 58 4.79 -14.08 9.08
CA ALA A 58 4.46 -15.09 8.09
C ALA A 58 5.05 -14.77 6.70
N HIS A 59 5.17 -13.49 6.38
CA HIS A 59 5.59 -12.99 5.08
C HIS A 59 6.53 -11.78 5.25
N PRO A 60 7.83 -12.01 5.48
CA PRO A 60 8.79 -10.92 5.59
C PRO A 60 8.83 -10.13 4.28
N SER A 61 8.58 -8.83 4.39
CA SER A 61 8.71 -7.89 3.28
C SER A 61 9.41 -6.62 3.74
N LEU A 62 10.35 -6.16 2.93
CA LEU A 62 11.03 -4.89 3.10
C LEU A 62 10.02 -3.75 3.03
N ALA A 63 8.98 -3.89 2.21
CA ALA A 63 7.90 -2.91 2.13
C ALA A 63 7.16 -2.73 3.47
N LEU A 64 6.81 -3.80 4.17
CA LEU A 64 6.18 -3.71 5.49
C LEU A 64 7.11 -3.15 6.55
N LEU A 65 8.41 -3.51 6.51
CA LEU A 65 9.41 -2.94 7.40
C LEU A 65 9.55 -1.43 7.19
N LEU A 66 9.65 -0.99 5.93
CA LEU A 66 9.71 0.42 5.58
C LEU A 66 8.45 1.16 6.01
N TRP A 67 7.26 0.58 5.76
CA TRP A 67 6.01 1.20 6.19
C TRP A 67 5.94 1.32 7.72
N SER A 68 6.44 0.33 8.45
CA SER A 68 6.52 0.37 9.90
C SER A 68 7.47 1.47 10.39
N ALA A 69 8.61 1.66 9.74
CA ALA A 69 9.54 2.73 10.05
C ALA A 69 8.97 4.13 9.76
N LEU A 70 8.13 4.26 8.72
CA LEU A 70 7.49 5.52 8.33
C LEU A 70 6.16 5.78 9.09
N ALA A 71 5.67 4.82 9.86
CA ALA A 71 4.42 4.93 10.60
C ALA A 71 4.33 6.15 11.54
N PRO A 72 5.38 6.54 12.28
CA PRO A 72 5.34 7.72 13.15
C PRO A 72 5.02 9.02 12.41
N LEU A 73 5.45 9.15 11.14
CA LEU A 73 5.16 10.34 10.32
C LEU A 73 3.65 10.53 10.08
N ALA A 74 2.86 9.45 10.11
CA ALA A 74 1.41 9.53 9.94
C ALA A 74 0.72 10.23 11.13
N TYR A 75 1.37 10.33 12.29
CA TYR A 75 0.85 10.99 13.49
C TYR A 75 1.07 12.52 13.53
N GLN A 76 1.59 13.12 12.47
CA GLN A 76 1.65 14.59 12.32
C GLN A 76 0.30 15.30 12.50
N VAL A 77 -0.82 14.56 12.43
CA VAL A 77 -2.19 15.08 12.57
C VAL A 77 -2.58 15.32 14.02
N LEU A 78 -1.84 14.76 14.98
CA LEU A 78 -2.15 14.84 16.41
C LEU A 78 -2.22 16.29 16.94
N PRO A 79 -1.28 17.20 16.63
CA PRO A 79 -1.36 18.58 17.15
C PRO A 79 -2.62 19.32 16.68
N ALA A 80 -2.99 19.15 15.40
CA ALA A 80 -4.21 19.75 14.87
C ALA A 80 -5.48 19.13 15.49
N TRP A 81 -5.45 17.83 15.76
CA TRP A 81 -6.54 17.14 16.45
C TRP A 81 -6.68 17.61 17.91
N GLU A 82 -5.58 17.82 18.64
CA GLU A 82 -5.62 18.35 20.01
C GLU A 82 -6.17 19.77 20.09
N ILE A 83 -5.85 20.63 19.12
CA ILE A 83 -6.28 22.04 19.10
C ILE A 83 -7.71 22.20 18.55
N LEU A 84 -8.04 21.48 17.47
CA LEU A 84 -9.25 21.71 16.68
C LEU A 84 -10.30 20.59 16.83
N GLY A 85 -9.95 19.45 17.44
CA GLY A 85 -10.80 18.27 17.52
C GLY A 85 -11.02 17.56 16.18
N GLN A 86 -10.33 17.98 15.12
CA GLN A 86 -10.55 17.49 13.75
C GLN A 86 -9.43 16.56 13.29
N TRP A 87 -9.79 15.34 12.90
CA TRP A 87 -8.86 14.43 12.25
C TRP A 87 -8.83 14.70 10.74
N ASN A 88 -7.85 15.47 10.28
CA ASN A 88 -7.59 15.62 8.85
C ASN A 88 -6.49 14.67 8.41
N GLY A 89 -6.91 13.52 7.88
CA GLY A 89 -5.94 12.58 7.35
C GLY A 89 -5.22 13.10 6.11
N VAL A 90 -5.85 13.95 5.28
CA VAL A 90 -5.34 14.33 3.96
C VAL A 90 -4.18 15.30 4.11
N SER A 91 -2.95 14.81 3.94
CA SER A 91 -1.74 15.62 4.03
C SER A 91 -0.74 15.25 2.92
N PRO A 92 0.01 16.23 2.37
CA PRO A 92 1.12 15.97 1.45
C PRO A 92 2.14 14.97 1.99
N LEU A 93 2.32 14.91 3.32
CA LEU A 93 3.27 14.00 3.96
C LEU A 93 2.97 12.51 3.66
N ARG A 94 1.71 12.19 3.36
CA ARG A 94 1.31 10.82 2.97
C ARG A 94 2.08 10.30 1.76
N TRP A 95 2.44 11.17 0.82
CA TRP A 95 3.22 10.75 -0.35
C TRP A 95 4.60 10.23 0.07
N PHE A 96 5.23 10.84 1.08
CA PHE A 96 6.50 10.37 1.63
C PHE A 96 6.38 9.06 2.41
N ILE A 97 5.16 8.63 2.78
CA ILE A 97 4.91 7.35 3.44
C ILE A 97 4.57 6.27 2.41
N TYR A 98 3.49 6.48 1.65
CA TYR A 98 2.91 5.42 0.83
C TYR A 98 3.60 5.26 -0.54
N ALA A 99 4.16 6.33 -1.13
CA ALA A 99 4.86 6.22 -2.40
C ALA A 99 6.13 5.35 -2.29
N PRO A 100 7.05 5.56 -1.33
CA PRO A 100 8.22 4.70 -1.23
C PRO A 100 7.84 3.25 -0.85
N VAL A 101 6.84 3.05 0.01
CA VAL A 101 6.32 1.70 0.32
C VAL A 101 5.80 0.99 -0.94
N PHE A 102 5.03 1.70 -1.77
CA PHE A 102 4.52 1.17 -3.03
C PHE A 102 5.65 0.84 -4.02
N LEU A 103 6.66 1.71 -4.14
CA LEU A 103 7.83 1.45 -4.99
C LEU A 103 8.61 0.21 -4.53
N VAL A 104 8.79 0.01 -3.23
CA VAL A 104 9.44 -1.20 -2.70
C VAL A 104 8.59 -2.45 -2.96
N LEU A 105 7.26 -2.39 -2.83
CA LEU A 105 6.37 -3.51 -3.20
C LEU A 105 6.52 -3.89 -4.68
N LEU A 106 6.59 -2.90 -5.58
CA LEU A 106 6.81 -3.13 -7.00
C LEU A 106 8.19 -3.75 -7.27
N TYR A 107 9.22 -3.26 -6.59
CA TYR A 107 10.57 -3.81 -6.70
C TYR A 107 10.65 -5.27 -6.23
N GLU A 108 10.09 -5.58 -5.05
CA GLU A 108 10.05 -6.95 -4.56
C GLU A 108 9.33 -7.89 -5.53
N TRP A 109 8.21 -7.45 -6.09
CA TRP A 109 7.49 -8.20 -7.11
C TRP A 109 8.36 -8.47 -8.33
N TYR A 110 9.00 -7.42 -8.88
CA TYR A 110 9.89 -7.54 -10.03
C TYR A 110 11.05 -8.51 -9.76
N ALA A 111 11.72 -8.39 -8.61
CA ALA A 111 12.82 -9.26 -8.23
C ALA A 111 12.41 -10.74 -8.13
N LEU A 112 11.22 -11.03 -7.59
CA LEU A 112 10.71 -12.40 -7.44
C LEU A 112 10.29 -13.04 -8.77
N THR A 113 9.65 -12.28 -9.65
CA THR A 113 9.28 -12.77 -10.99
C THR A 113 10.53 -13.12 -11.81
N ARG A 114 11.59 -12.32 -11.71
CA ARG A 114 12.89 -12.62 -12.35
C ARG A 114 13.54 -13.90 -11.81
N LYS A 115 13.53 -14.10 -10.48
CA LYS A 115 14.06 -15.33 -9.85
C LYS A 115 13.30 -16.59 -10.28
N ARG A 116 11.98 -16.51 -10.50
CA ARG A 116 11.19 -17.65 -11.02
C ARG A 116 11.55 -17.98 -12.47
N GLY A 117 11.68 -16.97 -13.33
CA GLY A 117 12.03 -17.17 -14.74
C GLY A 117 13.42 -17.82 -14.94
N GLY A 118 14.40 -17.46 -14.11
CA GLY A 118 15.76 -18.02 -14.18
C GLY A 118 15.91 -19.47 -13.69
N LYS A 119 14.94 -20.02 -12.95
CA LYS A 119 14.97 -21.43 -12.53
C LYS A 119 14.47 -22.40 -13.61
N THR A 120 13.71 -21.91 -14.59
CA THR A 120 13.15 -22.71 -15.70
C THR A 120 14.12 -22.94 -16.85
N SER A 121 15.31 -22.35 -16.81
CA SER A 121 16.33 -22.42 -17.87
C SER A 121 17.58 -23.25 -17.49
N ALA A 122 17.51 -24.05 -16.43
CA ALA A 122 18.56 -25.02 -16.11
C ALA A 122 18.24 -26.36 -16.81
N PRO A 123 19.13 -26.88 -17.66
CA PRO A 123 18.97 -28.16 -18.35
C PRO A 123 19.06 -29.36 -17.41
#